data_AF-A0A2G6DRG8-F1
#
_entry.id   AF-A0A2G6DRG8-F1
#
_cell.length_a   1.000
_cell.length_b   1.000
_cell.length_c   1.000
_cell.angle_alpha   90.00
_cell.angle_beta   90.00
_cell.angle_gamma   90.00
#
_symmetry.space_group_name_H-M   'P 1'
#
loop_
_entity.id
_entity.type
_entity.pdbx_description
1 polymer ?
#
loop_
_entity_poly.entity_id
_entity_poly.type
_entity_poly.pdbx_seq_one_letter_code
_entity_poly.pdbx_strand_id
1 'polypeptide(L)'
;MGRSKDVLIYIDRRNCDFFQNISDKFQVIFGLNNFWLAKFFIKTKYILFVLVNIISFYNNNENGLVNAVVAIFFATVYLVKFCQKCEIMEKMYEKGYNLFNENLILCRLNRGLFFVLLVLFCGMGSALICLNGLTFFVCTHMLLAFCIVLIICAEYFYACTPRPKGKSKVKLLFQKIQKKIEKIISPEPVPDSC
;
A
#
# COMPACT_ATOMS: atom_id res chain seq x y z
N MET A 1 -28.11 -3.19 22.09
CA MET A 1 -27.05 -2.54 21.28
C MET A 1 -25.67 -3.25 21.32
N GLY A 2 -25.48 -4.40 22.01
CA GLY A 2 -24.17 -5.10 22.10
C GLY A 2 -23.77 -5.93 20.86
N ARG A 3 -24.69 -6.72 20.29
CA ARG A 3 -24.37 -7.71 19.23
C ARG A 3 -23.68 -7.16 17.97
N SER A 4 -23.96 -5.92 17.56
CA SER A 4 -23.39 -5.35 16.33
C SER A 4 -21.90 -5.00 16.47
N LYS A 5 -21.48 -4.54 17.66
CA LYS A 5 -20.07 -4.23 17.95
C LYS A 5 -19.22 -5.50 18.00
N ASP A 6 -19.76 -6.57 18.59
CA ASP A 6 -19.07 -7.85 18.71
C ASP A 6 -18.81 -8.49 17.32
N VAL A 7 -19.77 -8.35 16.40
CA VAL A 7 -19.61 -8.82 15.01
C VAL A 7 -18.55 -8.03 14.25
N LEU A 8 -18.51 -6.70 14.41
CA LEU A 8 -17.48 -5.86 13.77
C LEU A 8 -16.08 -6.18 14.28
N ILE A 9 -15.92 -6.35 15.60
CA ILE A 9 -14.65 -6.73 16.22
C ILE A 9 -14.19 -8.11 15.70
N TYR A 10 -15.11 -9.07 15.57
CA TYR A 10 -14.80 -10.38 15.03
C TYR A 10 -14.31 -10.32 13.57
N ILE A 11 -14.98 -9.53 12.72
CA ILE A 11 -14.58 -9.34 11.32
C ILE A 11 -13.19 -8.69 11.24
N ASP A 12 -12.95 -7.63 12.01
CA ASP A 12 -11.65 -6.94 12.03
C ASP A 12 -10.52 -7.88 12.46
N ARG A 13 -10.75 -8.70 13.50
CA ARG A 13 -9.78 -9.69 13.96
C ARG A 13 -9.47 -10.73 12.89
N ARG A 14 -10.50 -11.27 12.23
CA ARG A 14 -10.34 -12.24 11.14
C ARG A 14 -9.54 -11.66 9.97
N ASN A 15 -9.79 -10.39 9.62
CA ASN A 15 -9.03 -9.71 8.57
C ASN A 15 -7.58 -9.49 8.99
N CYS A 16 -7.33 -9.05 10.23
CA CYS A 16 -5.97 -8.94 10.76
C CYS A 16 -5.21 -10.26 10.69
N ASP A 17 -5.83 -11.38 11.10
CA ASP A 17 -5.20 -12.70 11.01
C ASP A 17 -4.87 -13.08 9.56
N PHE A 18 -5.76 -12.77 8.61
CA PHE A 18 -5.52 -12.97 7.19
C PHE A 18 -4.32 -12.15 6.66
N PHE A 19 -4.27 -10.85 6.96
CA PHE A 19 -3.19 -9.97 6.52
C PHE A 19 -1.85 -10.30 7.22
N GLN A 20 -1.90 -10.71 8.49
CA GLN A 20 -0.71 -11.20 9.21
C GLN A 20 -0.16 -12.45 8.53
N ASN A 21 -1.01 -13.42 8.16
CA ASN A 21 -0.58 -14.62 7.44
C ASN A 21 0.06 -14.31 6.08
N ILE A 22 -0.47 -13.32 5.34
CA ILE A 22 0.15 -12.86 4.09
C ILE A 22 1.51 -12.24 4.39
N SER A 23 1.57 -11.36 5.38
CA SER A 23 2.82 -10.67 5.73
C SER A 23 3.90 -11.65 6.15
N ASP A 24 3.55 -12.68 6.92
CA ASP A 24 4.49 -13.73 7.34
C ASP A 24 5.10 -14.46 6.14
N LYS A 25 4.27 -14.81 5.14
CA LYS A 25 4.75 -15.44 3.90
C LYS A 25 5.69 -14.50 3.14
N PHE A 26 5.33 -13.23 3.02
CA PHE A 26 6.17 -12.22 2.35
C PHE A 26 7.49 -12.00 3.08
N GLN A 27 7.48 -11.97 4.41
CA GLN A 27 8.66 -11.81 5.23
C GLN A 27 9.60 -13.01 5.09
N VAL A 28 9.08 -14.24 5.04
CA VAL A 28 9.89 -15.44 4.82
C VAL A 28 10.60 -15.40 3.46
N ILE A 29 9.93 -14.88 2.43
CA ILE A 29 10.47 -14.82 1.07
C ILE A 29 11.45 -13.65 0.93
N PHE A 30 11.00 -12.44 1.25
CA PHE A 30 11.68 -11.19 0.94
C PHE A 30 12.42 -10.56 2.13
N GLY A 31 12.15 -10.99 3.36
CA GLY A 31 12.70 -10.37 4.57
C GLY A 31 12.05 -9.03 4.94
N LEU A 32 10.95 -8.66 4.28
CA LEU A 32 10.27 -7.37 4.44
C LEU A 32 9.17 -7.45 5.50
N ASN A 33 9.00 -6.38 6.27
CA ASN A 33 8.00 -6.29 7.34
C ASN A 33 6.67 -5.70 6.85
N ASN A 34 5.66 -5.74 7.72
CA ASN A 34 4.31 -5.28 7.41
C ASN A 34 4.27 -3.78 7.07
N PHE A 35 5.15 -2.96 7.66
CA PHE A 35 5.25 -1.53 7.34
C PHE A 35 5.74 -1.27 5.91
N TRP A 36 6.64 -2.12 5.41
CA TRP A 36 7.03 -2.06 4.00
C TRP A 36 5.84 -2.37 3.09
N LEU A 37 5.07 -3.42 3.39
CA LEU A 37 3.86 -3.75 2.64
C LEU A 37 2.84 -2.61 2.70
N ALA A 38 2.57 -2.05 3.87
CA ALA A 38 1.68 -0.90 4.02
C ALA A 38 2.12 0.28 3.14
N LYS A 39 3.43 0.61 3.13
CA LYS A 39 4.02 1.64 2.26
C LYS A 39 3.90 1.29 0.77
N PHE A 40 4.05 0.02 0.40
CA PHE A 40 3.89 -0.44 -0.98
C PHE A 40 2.46 -0.23 -1.48
N PHE A 41 1.47 -0.72 -0.73
CA PHE A 41 0.06 -0.61 -1.10
C PHE A 41 -0.41 0.84 -1.24
N ILE A 42 -0.01 1.73 -0.32
CA ILE A 42 -0.39 3.14 -0.40
C ILE A 42 0.26 3.87 -1.59
N LYS A 43 1.52 3.53 -1.94
CA LYS A 43 2.22 4.08 -3.10
C LYS A 43 1.57 3.60 -4.40
N THR A 44 1.23 2.32 -4.50
CA THR A 44 0.49 1.77 -5.65
C THR A 44 -0.85 2.47 -5.84
N LYS A 45 -1.59 2.70 -4.75
CA LYS A 45 -2.84 3.48 -4.80
C LYS A 45 -2.60 4.89 -5.32
N TYR A 46 -1.55 5.57 -4.87
CA TYR A 46 -1.23 6.92 -5.36
C TYR A 46 -0.93 6.93 -6.87
N ILE A 47 -0.15 5.97 -7.37
CA ILE A 47 0.15 5.84 -8.80
C ILE A 47 -1.13 5.66 -9.60
N LEU A 48 -1.99 4.71 -9.20
CA LEU A 48 -3.27 4.48 -9.87
C LEU A 48 -4.18 5.69 -9.82
N PHE A 49 -4.20 6.39 -8.68
CA PHE A 49 -4.98 7.61 -8.51
C PHE A 49 -4.51 8.73 -9.45
N VAL A 50 -3.20 8.94 -9.59
CA VAL A 50 -2.64 9.90 -10.55
C VAL A 50 -3.01 9.51 -11.98
N LEU A 51 -2.89 8.23 -12.35
CA LEU A 51 -3.27 7.76 -13.68
C LEU A 51 -4.75 8.03 -14.00
N VAL A 52 -5.65 7.76 -13.05
CA VAL A 52 -7.09 8.07 -13.20
C VAL A 52 -7.31 9.55 -13.49
N ASN A 53 -6.63 10.44 -12.76
CA ASN A 53 -6.78 11.88 -12.94
C ASN A 53 -6.17 12.37 -14.26
N ILE A 54 -5.04 11.81 -14.70
CA ILE A 54 -4.44 12.14 -16.01
C ILE A 54 -5.39 11.75 -17.14
N ILE A 55 -5.91 10.52 -17.13
CA ILE A 55 -6.86 10.05 -18.17
C ILE A 55 -8.15 10.89 -18.14
N SER A 56 -8.59 11.31 -16.95
CA SER A 56 -9.75 12.20 -16.80
C SER A 56 -9.49 13.61 -17.35
N PHE A 57 -8.29 14.14 -17.14
CA PHE A 57 -7.89 15.46 -17.61
C PHE A 57 -7.80 15.54 -19.14
N TYR A 58 -7.23 14.52 -19.79
CA TYR A 58 -7.16 14.48 -21.26
C TYR A 58 -8.53 14.48 -21.96
N ASN A 59 -9.60 14.12 -21.24
CA ASN A 59 -10.95 13.97 -21.80
C ASN A 59 -11.91 15.12 -21.45
N ASN A 60 -11.55 16.11 -20.63
CA ASN A 60 -12.52 17.13 -20.15
C ASN A 60 -11.96 18.54 -19.87
N ASN A 61 -12.86 19.53 -20.01
CA ASN A 61 -12.71 20.98 -19.84
C ASN A 61 -12.03 21.47 -18.53
N GLU A 62 -11.60 22.73 -18.54
CA GLU A 62 -10.84 23.46 -17.50
C GLU A 62 -11.30 23.27 -16.04
N ASN A 63 -12.60 23.11 -15.78
CA ASN A 63 -13.12 22.84 -14.42
C ASN A 63 -12.72 21.46 -13.86
N GLY A 64 -12.43 20.49 -14.74
CA GLY A 64 -11.90 19.19 -14.36
C GLY A 64 -10.46 19.26 -13.85
N LEU A 65 -9.65 20.20 -14.35
CA LEU A 65 -8.26 20.41 -13.93
C LEU A 65 -8.18 20.85 -12.46
N VAL A 66 -8.99 21.84 -12.05
CA VAL A 66 -8.97 22.35 -10.67
C VAL A 66 -9.29 21.24 -9.68
N ASN A 67 -10.32 20.43 -9.97
CA ASN A 67 -10.71 19.29 -9.14
C ASN A 67 -9.62 18.21 -9.09
N ALA A 68 -9.01 17.88 -10.23
CA ALA A 68 -7.92 16.90 -10.30
C ALA A 68 -6.69 17.36 -9.49
N VAL A 69 -6.30 18.63 -9.61
CA VAL A 69 -5.16 19.21 -8.87
C VAL A 69 -5.41 19.16 -7.36
N VAL A 70 -6.60 19.56 -6.92
CA VAL A 70 -6.97 19.51 -5.50
C VAL A 70 -6.95 18.07 -4.98
N ALA A 71 -7.49 17.12 -5.74
CA ALA A 71 -7.54 15.72 -5.35
C ALA A 71 -6.14 15.08 -5.29
N ILE A 72 -5.26 15.38 -6.25
CA ILE A 72 -3.85 14.95 -6.25
C ILE A 72 -3.11 15.53 -5.05
N PHE A 73 -3.31 16.81 -4.74
CA PHE A 73 -2.70 17.45 -3.58
C PHE A 73 -3.08 16.73 -2.27
N PHE A 74 -4.37 16.51 -2.02
CA PHE A 74 -4.83 15.79 -0.82
C PHE A 74 -4.33 14.34 -0.78
N ALA A 75 -4.32 13.64 -1.92
CA ALA A 75 -3.78 12.28 -2.00
C ALA A 75 -2.29 12.22 -1.67
N THR A 76 -1.53 13.23 -2.09
CA THR A 76 -0.10 13.37 -1.78
C THR A 76 0.11 13.61 -0.30
N VAL A 77 -0.63 14.55 0.29
CA VAL A 77 -0.55 14.84 1.73
C VAL A 77 -0.85 13.61 2.57
N TYR A 78 -1.89 12.85 2.22
CA TYR A 78 -2.21 11.60 2.91
C TYR A 78 -1.10 10.55 2.74
N LEU A 79 -0.59 10.35 1.51
CA LEU A 79 0.52 9.43 1.23
C LEU A 79 1.73 9.73 2.12
N VAL A 80 2.17 11.00 2.15
CA VAL A 80 3.35 11.42 2.93
C VAL A 80 3.13 11.18 4.42
N LYS A 81 1.99 11.65 4.97
CA LYS A 81 1.67 11.47 6.39
C LYS A 81 1.56 9.99 6.77
N PHE A 82 1.00 9.15 5.91
CA PHE A 82 0.88 7.72 6.15
C PHE A 82 2.26 7.03 6.14
N CYS A 83 3.12 7.34 5.16
CA CYS A 83 4.47 6.81 5.10
C CYS A 83 5.31 7.22 6.31
N GLN A 84 5.22 8.49 6.73
CA GLN A 84 5.90 8.99 7.94
C GLN A 84 5.43 8.24 9.20
N LYS A 85 4.12 8.00 9.34
CA LYS A 85 3.59 7.19 10.44
C LYS A 85 4.13 5.76 10.43
N CYS A 86 4.23 5.14 9.26
CA CYS A 86 4.82 3.81 9.13
C CYS A 86 6.29 3.81 9.59
N GLU A 87 7.07 4.82 9.20
CA GLU A 87 8.48 4.93 9.58
C GLU A 87 8.68 5.16 11.09
N ILE A 88 7.87 6.02 11.70
CA ILE A 88 7.93 6.27 13.15
C ILE A 88 7.61 4.97 13.91
N MET A 89 6.56 4.26 13.52
CA MET A 89 6.18 2.99 14.15
C MET A 89 7.24 1.91 13.93
N GLU A 90 7.83 1.83 12.74
CA GLU A 90 8.92 0.90 12.45
C GLU A 90 10.13 1.14 13.37
N LYS A 91 10.53 2.41 13.55
CA LYS A 91 11.62 2.78 14.46
C LYS A 91 11.29 2.49 15.93
N MET A 92 10.05 2.72 16.36
CA MET A 92 9.63 2.38 17.71
C MET A 92 9.70 0.86 17.94
N TYR A 93 9.27 0.07 16.95
CA TYR A 93 9.35 -1.38 17.05
C TYR A 93 10.80 -1.87 17.13
N GLU A 94 11.70 -1.33 16.30
CA GLU A 94 13.13 -1.68 16.32
C GLU A 94 13.80 -1.35 17.66
N LYS A 95 13.29 -0.35 18.39
CA LYS A 95 13.73 0.01 19.74
C LYS A 95 13.12 -0.86 20.85
N GLY A 96 12.30 -1.86 20.50
CA GLY A 96 11.70 -2.80 21.45
C GLY A 96 10.39 -2.31 22.10
N TYR A 97 9.79 -1.22 21.61
CA TYR A 97 8.48 -0.79 22.10
C TYR A 97 7.40 -1.77 21.64
N ASN A 98 6.55 -2.23 22.58
CA ASN A 98 5.42 -3.08 22.25
C ASN A 98 4.28 -2.23 21.67
N LEU A 99 4.00 -2.37 20.39
CA LEU A 99 3.08 -1.51 19.64
C LEU A 99 1.66 -2.09 19.48
N PHE A 100 1.35 -3.16 20.21
CA PHE A 100 0.07 -3.86 20.10
C PHE A 100 -1.08 -3.00 20.66
N ASN A 101 -2.08 -2.71 19.84
CA ASN A 101 -3.32 -2.09 20.33
C ASN A 101 -4.51 -2.49 19.45
N GLU A 102 -5.29 -3.45 19.93
CA GLU A 102 -6.45 -4.03 19.24
C GLU A 102 -7.55 -2.99 18.96
N ASN A 103 -7.65 -1.93 19.76
CA ASN A 103 -8.66 -0.88 19.61
C ASN A 103 -8.33 0.19 18.55
N LEU A 104 -7.12 0.14 17.94
CA LEU A 104 -6.68 1.16 16.99
C LEU A 104 -7.14 0.92 15.55
N ILE A 105 -7.55 -0.30 15.19
CA ILE A 105 -7.92 -0.68 13.81
C ILE A 105 -9.22 0.00 13.35
N LEU A 106 -10.29 -0.11 14.14
CA LEU A 106 -11.61 0.49 13.82
C LEU A 106 -11.54 2.02 13.68
N CYS A 107 -10.79 2.69 14.57
CA CYS A 107 -10.59 4.14 14.50
C CYS A 107 -9.72 4.59 13.31
N ARG A 108 -8.83 3.73 12.80
CA ARG A 108 -7.95 4.00 11.65
C ARG A 108 -8.66 3.73 10.33
N LEU A 109 -9.41 2.64 10.22
CA LEU A 109 -10.29 2.33 9.09
C LEU A 109 -11.29 3.47 8.82
N ASN A 110 -11.90 4.04 9.87
CA ASN A 110 -12.82 5.18 9.73
C ASN A 110 -12.18 6.43 9.10
N ARG A 111 -10.88 6.67 9.33
CA ARG A 111 -10.15 7.80 8.72
C ARG A 111 -9.76 7.52 7.27
N GLY A 112 -9.38 6.29 6.95
CA GLY A 112 -9.15 5.84 5.58
C GLY A 112 -10.42 5.88 4.73
N LEU A 113 -11.55 5.44 5.30
CA LEU A 113 -12.87 5.54 4.69
C LEU A 113 -13.27 6.98 4.43
N PHE A 114 -12.97 7.92 5.34
CA PHE A 114 -13.26 9.34 5.14
C PHE A 114 -12.50 9.93 3.95
N PHE A 115 -11.22 9.59 3.79
CA PHE A 115 -10.43 10.00 2.63
C PHE A 115 -10.98 9.40 1.32
N VAL A 116 -11.41 8.14 1.37
CA VAL A 116 -12.05 7.44 0.25
C VAL A 116 -13.38 8.09 -0.13
N LEU A 117 -14.21 8.42 0.84
CA LEU A 117 -15.47 9.13 0.62
C LEU A 117 -15.21 10.48 -0.02
N LEU A 118 -14.20 11.23 0.44
CA LEU A 118 -13.82 12.51 -0.16
C LEU A 118 -13.37 12.34 -1.63
N VAL A 119 -12.59 11.31 -1.92
CA VAL A 119 -12.20 10.96 -3.31
C VAL A 119 -13.40 10.53 -4.16
N LEU A 120 -14.32 9.73 -3.60
CA LEU A 120 -15.56 9.32 -4.27
C LEU A 120 -16.47 10.52 -4.54
N PHE A 121 -16.57 11.48 -3.62
CA PHE A 121 -17.32 12.72 -3.85
C PHE A 121 -16.69 13.56 -4.96
N CYS A 122 -15.35 13.68 -5.01
CA CYS A 122 -14.65 14.32 -6.13
C CYS A 122 -14.86 13.56 -7.46
N GLY A 123 -14.86 12.22 -7.42
CA GLY A 123 -15.06 11.36 -8.59
C GLY A 123 -16.50 11.31 -9.10
N MET A 124 -17.49 11.38 -8.20
CA MET A 124 -18.90 11.54 -8.56
C MET A 124 -19.16 12.93 -9.15
N GLY A 125 -18.50 13.96 -8.61
CA GLY A 125 -18.55 15.31 -9.17
C GLY A 125 -18.03 15.37 -10.60
N SER A 126 -16.90 14.71 -10.90
CA SER A 126 -16.41 14.61 -12.27
C SER A 126 -17.30 13.73 -13.15
N ALA A 127 -17.80 12.61 -12.64
CA ALA A 127 -18.65 11.69 -13.39
C ALA A 127 -20.03 12.26 -13.77
N LEU A 128 -20.63 13.08 -12.90
CA LEU A 128 -21.87 13.80 -13.20
C LEU A 128 -21.67 14.86 -14.30
N ILE A 129 -20.46 15.43 -14.40
CA ILE A 129 -20.06 16.33 -15.51
C ILE A 129 -19.77 15.51 -16.78
N CYS A 130 -19.25 14.29 -16.65
CA CYS A 130 -18.94 13.36 -17.75
C CYS A 130 -20.13 12.54 -18.27
N LEU A 131 -21.37 12.81 -17.87
CA LEU A 131 -22.57 12.02 -18.22
C LEU A 131 -22.94 11.99 -19.72
N ASN A 132 -21.99 12.31 -20.61
CA ASN A 132 -22.01 12.05 -22.05
C ASN A 132 -21.19 10.80 -22.48
N GLY A 133 -20.62 10.00 -21.56
CA GLY A 133 -19.83 8.81 -21.93
C GLY A 133 -19.84 7.65 -20.91
N LEU A 134 -20.55 6.57 -21.24
CA LEU A 134 -20.75 5.38 -20.37
C LEU A 134 -19.46 4.59 -20.09
N THR A 135 -18.58 4.42 -21.09
CA THR A 135 -17.37 3.59 -20.96
C THR A 135 -16.32 4.20 -20.03
N PHE A 136 -16.16 5.52 -20.08
CA PHE A 136 -15.24 6.26 -19.23
C PHE A 136 -15.68 6.24 -17.75
N PHE A 137 -16.99 6.31 -17.53
CA PHE A 137 -17.60 6.19 -16.20
C PHE A 137 -17.23 4.86 -15.53
N VAL A 138 -17.41 3.74 -16.23
CA VAL A 138 -17.15 2.39 -15.69
C VAL A 138 -15.68 2.20 -15.33
N CYS A 139 -14.75 2.54 -16.22
CA CYS A 139 -13.30 2.37 -15.99
C CYS A 139 -12.80 3.19 -14.79
N THR A 140 -13.26 4.45 -14.68
CA THR A 140 -12.87 5.35 -13.59
C THR A 140 -13.35 4.84 -12.24
N HIS A 141 -14.60 4.39 -12.14
CA HIS A 141 -15.16 3.86 -10.89
C HIS A 141 -14.52 2.54 -10.46
N MET A 142 -14.19 1.66 -11.40
CA MET A 142 -13.47 0.42 -11.09
C MET A 142 -12.07 0.71 -10.54
N LEU A 143 -11.32 1.64 -11.14
CA LEU A 143 -10.00 2.05 -10.64
C LEU A 143 -10.08 2.74 -9.27
N LEU A 144 -11.12 3.54 -9.03
CA LEU A 144 -11.38 4.13 -7.72
C LEU A 144 -11.71 3.05 -6.68
N ALA A 145 -12.59 2.10 -6.99
CA ALA A 145 -12.89 0.97 -6.10
C ALA A 145 -11.63 0.14 -5.77
N PHE A 146 -10.76 -0.07 -6.75
CA PHE A 146 -9.48 -0.74 -6.53
C PHE A 146 -8.56 0.07 -5.60
N CYS A 147 -8.53 1.39 -5.72
CA CYS A 147 -7.79 2.26 -4.80
C CYS A 147 -8.29 2.12 -3.34
N ILE A 148 -9.59 1.92 -3.13
CA ILE A 148 -10.18 1.68 -1.81
C ILE A 148 -9.64 0.38 -1.22
N VAL A 149 -9.65 -0.69 -2.01
CA VAL A 149 -9.11 -2.00 -1.58
C VAL A 149 -7.64 -1.87 -1.18
N LEU A 150 -6.83 -1.15 -1.96
CA LEU A 150 -5.43 -0.93 -1.62
C LEU A 150 -5.22 -0.15 -0.32
N ILE A 151 -6.08 0.85 -0.02
CA ILE A 151 -6.04 1.58 1.26
C ILE A 151 -6.40 0.66 2.43
N ILE A 152 -7.46 -0.14 2.28
CA ILE A 152 -7.86 -1.12 3.29
C ILE A 152 -6.69 -2.07 3.57
N CYS A 153 -6.07 -2.63 2.53
CA CYS A 153 -4.89 -3.46 2.67
C CYS A 153 -3.75 -2.73 3.42
N ALA A 154 -3.46 -1.48 3.05
CA ALA A 154 -2.40 -0.70 3.69
C ALA A 154 -2.64 -0.47 5.19
N GLU A 155 -3.87 -0.11 5.57
CA GLU A 155 -4.26 0.10 6.97
C GLU A 155 -4.21 -1.21 7.77
N TYR A 156 -4.66 -2.33 7.18
CA TYR A 156 -4.55 -3.65 7.83
C TYR A 156 -3.09 -4.08 8.01
N PHE A 157 -2.23 -3.94 6.99
CA PHE A 157 -0.80 -4.23 7.13
C PHE A 157 -0.11 -3.31 8.15
N TYR A 158 -0.48 -2.03 8.20
CA TYR A 158 0.02 -1.09 9.19
C TYR A 158 -0.42 -1.44 10.62
N ALA A 159 -1.60 -2.04 10.78
CA ALA A 159 -2.13 -2.48 12.07
C ALA A 159 -1.59 -3.84 12.53
N CYS A 160 -1.20 -4.71 11.59
CA CYS A 160 -0.62 -6.01 11.90
C CYS A 160 0.70 -5.84 12.68
N THR A 161 1.00 -6.79 13.57
CA THR A 161 2.22 -6.70 14.39
C THR A 161 3.45 -6.93 13.52
N PRO A 162 4.36 -5.96 13.44
CA PRO A 162 5.58 -6.13 12.68
C PRO A 162 6.40 -7.27 13.30
N ARG A 163 6.88 -8.18 12.47
CA ARG A 163 7.89 -9.17 12.87
C ARG A 163 9.29 -8.59 12.66
N PRO A 164 10.32 -9.05 13.40
CA PRO A 164 11.68 -8.56 13.24
C PRO A 164 12.21 -8.84 11.82
N LYS A 165 12.95 -7.92 11.21
CA LYS A 165 13.46 -8.07 9.84
C LYS A 165 14.20 -9.40 9.68
N GLY A 166 13.70 -10.27 8.80
CA GLY A 166 14.24 -11.61 8.57
C GLY A 166 15.37 -11.60 7.54
N LYS A 167 16.21 -12.65 7.53
CA LYS A 167 17.16 -12.88 6.43
C LYS A 167 16.37 -13.27 5.18
N SER A 168 16.34 -12.38 4.19
CA SER A 168 15.65 -12.60 2.91
C SER A 168 16.18 -13.84 2.18
N LYS A 169 15.30 -14.84 1.95
CA LYS A 169 15.64 -16.04 1.16
C LYS A 169 15.97 -15.68 -0.28
N VAL A 170 15.29 -14.68 -0.85
CA VAL A 170 15.58 -14.14 -2.19
C VAL A 170 16.98 -13.51 -2.24
N LYS A 171 17.37 -12.73 -1.23
CA LYS A 171 18.73 -12.14 -1.17
C LYS A 171 19.81 -13.23 -1.11
N LEU A 172 19.59 -14.30 -0.34
CA LEU A 172 20.50 -15.45 -0.30
C LEU A 172 20.58 -16.18 -1.65
N LEU A 173 19.45 -16.30 -2.37
CA LEU A 173 19.42 -16.88 -3.70
C LEU A 173 20.19 -16.02 -4.71
N PHE A 174 19.97 -14.69 -4.71
CA PHE A 174 20.71 -13.75 -5.55
C PHE A 174 22.21 -13.80 -5.27
N GLN A 175 22.63 -13.84 -4.00
CA GLN A 175 24.05 -13.99 -3.64
C GLN A 175 24.65 -15.30 -4.16
N LYS A 176 23.88 -16.40 -4.15
CA LYS A 176 24.33 -17.68 -4.73
C LYS A 176 24.47 -17.60 -6.25
N ILE A 177 23.53 -16.95 -6.92
CA ILE A 177 23.56 -16.75 -8.38
C ILE A 177 24.74 -15.85 -8.74
N GLN A 178 24.93 -14.73 -8.04
CA GLN A 178 26.04 -13.82 -8.25
C GLN A 178 27.39 -14.54 -8.08
N LYS A 179 27.57 -15.33 -7.02
CA LYS A 179 28.79 -16.14 -6.83
C LYS A 179 29.01 -17.17 -7.93
N LYS A 180 27.94 -17.75 -8.50
CA LYS A 180 28.06 -18.65 -9.65
C LYS A 180 28.49 -17.90 -10.91
N ILE A 181 27.93 -16.73 -11.14
CA ILE A 181 28.28 -15.87 -12.28
C ILE A 181 29.73 -15.39 -12.14
N GLU A 182 30.14 -14.91 -10.96
CA GLU A 182 31.51 -14.51 -10.67
C GLU A 182 32.50 -15.66 -10.95
N LYS A 183 32.19 -16.90 -10.56
CA LYS A 183 33.03 -18.07 -10.88
C LYS A 183 33.12 -18.40 -12.37
N ILE A 184 32.08 -18.13 -13.15
CA ILE A 184 32.08 -18.35 -14.61
C ILE A 184 32.87 -17.24 -15.32
N ILE A 185 32.81 -16.02 -14.80
CA ILE A 185 33.45 -14.84 -15.39
C ILE A 185 34.89 -14.66 -14.91
N SER A 186 35.27 -15.26 -13.76
CA SER A 186 36.64 -15.20 -13.26
C SER A 186 37.57 -15.99 -14.18
N PRO A 187 38.60 -15.36 -14.78
CA PRO A 187 39.58 -16.09 -15.57
C PRO A 187 40.31 -17.11 -14.70
N GLU A 188 40.66 -18.26 -15.27
CA GLU A 188 41.49 -19.25 -14.59
C GLU A 188 42.81 -18.60 -14.16
N PRO A 189 43.29 -18.89 -12.93
CA PRO A 189 44.57 -18.36 -12.47
C PRO A 189 45.65 -18.78 -13.46
N VAL A 190 46.34 -17.79 -14.04
CA VAL A 190 47.48 -18.02 -14.92
C VAL A 190 48.49 -18.83 -14.11
N PRO A 191 48.84 -20.07 -14.52
CA PRO A 191 49.82 -20.84 -13.78
C PRO A 191 51.14 -20.07 -13.79
N ASP A 192 51.71 -19.88 -12.60
CA ASP A 192 53.03 -19.28 -12.46
C ASP A 192 54.01 -20.11 -13.30
N SER A 193 54.49 -19.50 -14.38
CA SER A 193 55.46 -20.11 -15.28
C SER A 193 56.75 -20.39 -14.53
N CYS A 194 57.18 -21.65 -14.57
CA CYS A 194 58.48 -22.14 -14.06
C CYS A 194 59.68 -21.41 -14.65
#